data_AF-A0A7R9LUI8-F1
#
_entry.id   AF-A0A7R9LUI8-F1
#
_cell.length_a   1.000
_cell.length_b   1.000
_cell.length_c   1.000
_cell.angle_alpha   90.00
_cell.angle_beta   90.00
_cell.angle_gamma   90.00
#
_symmetry.space_group_name_H-M   'P 1'
#
loop_
_entity.id
_entity.type
_entity.pdbx_description
1 polymer ?
#
loop_
_entity_poly.entity_id
_entity_poly.type
_entity_poly.pdbx_seq_one_letter_code
_entity_poly.pdbx_strand_id
1 'polypeptide(L)'
;GSQSSGFAFASANRLARILETKRRGQSSSGDPKVATGRKRTGGENQIKQKKYRHRPGTIALKEIRRFQRTTELLIPRLPFQRLVREIAAEFKDELLFQSAAISALHESAEAYLVGLFEDANLCAIHSRRVTVMPRDIQLSRRIRGERN
;
A
#
# COMPACT_ATOMS: atom_id res chain seq x y z
N GLY A 1 -5.39 -33.65 -16.64
CA GLY A 1 -4.00 -33.16 -16.76
C GLY A 1 -4.04 -31.92 -17.63
N SER A 2 -3.30 -30.84 -17.41
CA SER A 2 -1.97 -30.72 -16.81
C SER A 2 -1.79 -29.30 -16.24
N GLN A 3 -1.35 -29.25 -14.98
CA GLN A 3 -0.39 -28.30 -14.40
C GLN A 3 -0.62 -26.78 -14.57
N SER A 4 -1.31 -26.19 -13.59
CA SER A 4 -1.08 -24.79 -13.20
C SER A 4 0.09 -24.75 -12.20
N SER A 5 1.28 -24.41 -12.67
CA SER A 5 2.45 -24.17 -11.83
C SER A 5 2.26 -22.86 -11.05
N GLY A 6 1.75 -22.98 -9.82
CA GLY A 6 1.76 -21.90 -8.85
C GLY A 6 3.19 -21.58 -8.41
N PHE A 7 3.71 -20.45 -8.89
CA PHE A 7 4.89 -19.81 -8.28
C PHE A 7 4.46 -19.25 -6.91
N ALA A 8 4.59 -20.09 -5.89
CA ALA A 8 4.41 -19.71 -4.50
C ALA A 8 5.58 -18.81 -4.08
N PHE A 9 5.38 -17.50 -4.11
CA PHE A 9 6.28 -16.55 -3.50
C PHE A 9 6.11 -16.61 -1.99
N ALA A 10 6.92 -17.44 -1.34
CA ALA A 10 6.97 -17.57 0.11
C ALA A 10 7.74 -16.40 0.73
N SER A 11 7.03 -15.36 1.17
CA SER A 11 7.55 -14.41 2.18
C SER A 11 6.42 -13.68 2.90
N ALA A 12 5.45 -14.42 3.44
CA ALA A 12 4.24 -13.82 4.03
C ALA A 12 4.26 -13.64 5.56
N ASN A 13 5.34 -13.95 6.29
CA ASN A 13 5.30 -13.88 7.76
C ASN A 13 6.63 -13.44 8.39
N ARG A 14 6.87 -12.12 8.48
CA ARG A 14 7.83 -11.58 9.47
C ARG A 14 7.58 -10.14 9.95
N LEU A 15 6.41 -9.54 9.72
CA LEU A 15 6.16 -8.14 10.13
C LEU A 15 5.11 -7.97 11.23
N ALA A 16 4.56 -9.06 11.79
CA ALA A 16 3.54 -8.98 12.83
C ALA A 16 4.06 -8.85 14.27
N ARG A 17 5.38 -8.93 14.54
CA ARG A 17 5.89 -9.14 15.91
C ARG A 17 6.52 -7.93 16.62
N ILE A 18 6.62 -6.76 16.00
CA ILE A 18 7.40 -5.64 16.57
C ILE A 18 6.53 -4.53 17.19
N LEU A 19 5.21 -4.51 16.98
CA LEU A 19 4.37 -3.35 17.32
C LEU A 19 3.50 -3.46 18.57
N GLU A 20 3.58 -4.55 19.35
CA GLU A 20 2.56 -4.85 20.39
C GLU A 20 3.02 -4.82 21.84
N THR A 21 4.22 -4.34 22.14
CA THR A 21 4.65 -4.13 23.53
C THR A 21 4.69 -2.65 23.87
N LYS A 22 3.68 -2.20 24.63
CA LYS A 22 3.66 -1.04 25.55
C LYS A 22 2.45 -0.12 25.33
N ARG A 23 1.30 -0.52 25.89
CA ARG A 23 0.25 0.36 26.46
C ARG A 23 -0.83 -0.49 27.15
N ARG A 24 -0.50 -1.04 28.31
CA ARG A 24 -1.48 -1.41 29.34
C ARG A 24 -1.15 -0.58 30.57
N GLY A 25 -2.07 0.31 30.94
CA GLY A 25 -2.03 1.15 32.13
C GLY A 25 -3.47 1.45 32.54
N GLN A 26 -3.81 1.05 33.76
CA GLN A 26 -5.12 1.09 34.40
C GLN A 26 -5.49 2.48 34.93
N SER A 27 -6.79 2.79 35.01
CA SER A 27 -7.46 3.62 36.05
C SER A 27 -8.94 3.75 35.67
N SER A 28 -9.88 3.04 36.32
CA SER A 28 -10.51 3.25 37.63
C SER A 28 -11.82 4.07 37.55
N SER A 29 -12.91 3.33 37.72
CA SER A 29 -14.22 3.58 38.33
C SER A 29 -14.52 4.97 38.90
N GLY A 30 -15.73 5.48 38.63
CA GLY A 30 -16.39 6.52 39.42
C GLY A 30 -17.65 7.11 38.76
N ASP A 31 -18.82 6.57 39.10
CA ASP A 31 -20.12 7.25 38.93
C ASP A 31 -20.45 8.02 40.23
N PRO A 32 -21.15 9.18 40.16
CA PRO A 32 -22.56 9.14 40.62
C PRO A 32 -23.56 10.12 39.96
N LYS A 33 -24.80 9.61 39.84
CA LYS A 33 -26.16 10.18 40.11
C LYS A 33 -26.68 11.49 39.48
N VAL A 34 -27.70 11.31 38.62
CA VAL A 34 -29.04 11.95 38.49
C VAL A 34 -29.28 13.37 39.04
N ALA A 35 -29.71 14.28 38.15
CA ALA A 35 -30.61 15.39 38.48
C ALA A 35 -31.62 15.68 37.35
N THR A 36 -32.86 15.90 37.79
CA THR A 36 -34.13 16.21 37.14
C THR A 36 -34.18 17.26 36.02
N GLY A 37 -34.91 16.93 34.96
CA GLY A 37 -35.97 17.73 34.32
C GLY A 37 -35.73 19.21 33.98
N ARG A 38 -35.53 19.50 32.68
CA ARG A 38 -36.00 20.75 32.07
C ARG A 38 -36.36 20.55 30.60
N LYS A 39 -37.66 20.54 30.29
CA LYS A 39 -38.17 20.70 28.92
C LYS A 39 -37.67 22.04 28.39
N ARG A 40 -36.90 22.04 27.30
CA ARG A 40 -36.66 23.22 26.47
C ARG A 40 -37.19 22.94 25.07
N THR A 41 -38.16 23.79 24.75
CA THR A 41 -38.74 24.16 23.46
C THR A 41 -37.80 24.00 22.27
N GLY A 42 -38.37 23.58 21.14
CA GLY A 42 -37.68 23.31 19.90
C GLY A 42 -36.86 24.49 19.38
N GLY A 43 -35.67 24.14 18.90
CA GLY A 43 -35.02 24.79 17.78
C GLY A 43 -34.46 23.67 16.93
N GLU A 44 -34.84 23.60 15.65
CA GLU A 44 -34.21 22.75 14.64
C GLU A 44 -32.76 23.22 14.44
N ASN A 45 -31.90 22.94 15.42
CA ASN A 45 -30.48 23.04 15.23
C ASN A 45 -30.08 21.83 14.39
N GLN A 46 -30.05 22.01 13.07
CA GLN A 46 -29.32 21.14 12.16
C GLN A 46 -27.86 21.12 12.60
N ILE A 47 -27.52 20.25 13.55
CA ILE A 47 -26.14 19.92 13.89
C ILE A 47 -25.59 19.25 12.63
N LYS A 48 -24.97 20.04 11.76
CA LYS A 48 -24.22 19.52 10.61
C LYS A 48 -23.21 18.53 11.18
N GLN A 49 -23.50 17.24 11.06
CA GLN A 49 -22.64 16.19 11.55
C GLN A 49 -21.26 16.41 10.93
N LYS A 50 -20.26 16.67 11.79
CA LYS A 50 -18.89 16.83 11.32
C LYS A 50 -18.51 15.55 10.58
N LYS A 51 -18.17 15.66 9.30
CA LYS A 51 -17.72 14.52 8.50
C LYS A 51 -16.54 13.88 9.22
N TYR A 52 -16.68 12.60 9.56
CA TYR A 52 -15.62 11.86 10.23
C TYR A 52 -14.37 11.83 9.36
N ARG A 53 -13.21 12.18 9.94
CA ARG A 53 -11.90 12.12 9.27
C ARG A 53 -11.07 11.03 9.92
N HIS A 54 -10.59 10.09 9.11
CA HIS A 54 -9.65 9.07 9.55
C HIS A 54 -8.33 9.70 10.03
N ARG A 55 -7.71 9.08 11.03
CA ARG A 55 -6.38 9.50 11.49
C ARG A 55 -5.34 9.24 10.38
N PRO A 56 -4.26 10.03 10.32
CA PRO A 56 -3.17 9.78 9.38
C PRO A 56 -2.66 8.34 9.55
N GLY A 57 -2.42 7.65 8.43
CA GLY A 57 -1.98 6.26 8.42
C GLY A 57 -3.11 5.22 8.53
N THR A 58 -4.31 5.55 9.01
CA THR A 58 -5.41 4.58 9.10
C THR A 58 -5.85 4.07 7.72
N ILE A 59 -5.98 4.99 6.75
CA ILE A 59 -6.36 4.64 5.38
C ILE A 59 -5.22 3.88 4.69
N ALA A 60 -3.97 4.36 4.84
CA ALA A 60 -2.80 3.70 4.27
C ALA A 60 -2.66 2.25 4.74
N LEU A 61 -2.83 1.97 6.04
CA LEU A 61 -2.80 0.60 6.56
C LEU A 61 -3.94 -0.27 6.01
N LYS A 62 -5.12 0.31 5.77
CA LYS A 62 -6.24 -0.40 5.14
C LYS A 62 -5.94 -0.73 3.69
N GLU A 63 -5.34 0.19 2.94
CA GLU A 63 -4.92 0.00 1.54
C GLU A 63 -3.82 -1.05 1.42
N ILE A 64 -2.78 -0.99 2.26
CA ILE A 64 -1.71 -1.99 2.30
C ILE A 64 -2.30 -3.39 2.50
N ARG A 65 -3.20 -3.56 3.49
CA ARG A 65 -3.86 -4.85 3.74
C ARG A 65 -4.81 -5.29 2.62
N ARG A 66 -5.37 -4.35 1.86
CA ARG A 66 -6.20 -4.68 0.69
C ARG A 66 -5.29 -5.20 -0.43
N PHE A 67 -4.30 -4.42 -0.84
CA PHE A 67 -3.42 -4.76 -1.97
C PHE A 67 -2.52 -5.96 -1.70
N GLN A 68 -2.19 -6.26 -0.44
CA GLN A 68 -1.49 -7.51 -0.10
C GLN A 68 -2.38 -8.75 -0.14
N ARG A 69 -3.71 -8.60 -0.10
CA ARG A 69 -4.66 -9.73 -0.18
C ARG A 69 -5.04 -10.05 -1.61
N THR A 70 -5.08 -9.04 -2.47
CA THR A 70 -5.50 -9.13 -3.87
C THR A 70 -4.29 -9.14 -4.79
N THR A 71 -4.42 -9.73 -5.97
CA THR A 71 -3.37 -9.74 -7.01
C THR A 71 -3.80 -8.95 -8.24
N GLU A 72 -4.58 -7.88 -8.05
CA GLU A 72 -5.00 -7.01 -9.16
C GLU A 72 -3.84 -6.10 -9.59
N LEU A 73 -3.71 -5.87 -10.90
CA LEU A 73 -2.74 -4.91 -11.44
C LEU A 73 -3.15 -3.49 -11.06
N LEU A 74 -2.19 -2.71 -10.58
CA LEU A 74 -2.44 -1.37 -10.03
C LEU A 74 -2.24 -0.25 -11.06
N ILE A 75 -1.40 -0.49 -12.07
CA ILE A 75 -1.16 0.45 -13.14
C ILE A 75 -2.24 0.24 -14.22
N PRO A 76 -2.90 1.31 -14.70
CA PRO A 76 -3.89 1.17 -15.76
C PRO A 76 -3.29 0.60 -17.05
N ARG A 77 -3.96 -0.41 -17.64
CA ARG A 77 -3.45 -1.17 -18.80
C ARG A 77 -3.13 -0.31 -20.02
N LEU A 78 -3.96 0.69 -20.36
CA LEU A 78 -3.78 1.50 -21.57
C LEU A 78 -2.55 2.43 -21.49
N PRO A 79 -2.33 3.21 -20.41
CA PRO A 79 -1.08 3.93 -20.20
C PRO A 79 0.16 3.04 -20.25
N PHE A 80 0.15 1.88 -19.57
CA PHE A 80 1.27 0.95 -19.59
C PHE A 80 1.57 0.45 -21.01
N GLN A 81 0.53 0.07 -21.76
CA GLN A 81 0.68 -0.34 -23.16
C GLN A 81 1.27 0.75 -24.05
N ARG A 82 0.87 2.02 -23.84
CA ARG A 82 1.44 3.16 -24.60
C ARG A 82 2.92 3.33 -24.30
N LEU A 83 3.31 3.27 -23.03
CA LEU A 83 4.71 3.35 -22.60
C LEU A 83 5.56 2.23 -23.20
N VAL A 84 5.07 0.98 -23.20
CA VAL A 84 5.79 -0.15 -23.81
C VAL A 84 6.05 0.09 -25.30
N ARG A 85 5.05 0.63 -26.02
CA ARG A 85 5.18 0.91 -27.46
C ARG A 85 6.10 2.08 -27.75
N GLU A 86 6.06 3.11 -26.90
CA GLU A 86 6.96 4.27 -26.96
C GLU A 86 8.42 3.83 -26.83
N ILE A 87 8.74 3.06 -25.78
CA ILE A 87 10.10 2.54 -25.56
C ILE A 87 10.53 1.61 -26.71
N ALA A 88 9.64 0.73 -27.18
CA ALA A 88 9.98 -0.21 -28.25
C ALA A 88 10.27 0.46 -29.59
N ALA A 89 9.62 1.59 -29.87
CA ALA A 89 9.85 2.37 -31.07
C ALA A 89 11.28 2.94 -31.12
N GLU A 90 11.95 3.15 -29.99
CA GLU A 90 13.36 3.57 -29.96
C GLU A 90 14.33 2.50 -30.48
N PHE A 91 13.93 1.22 -30.47
CA PHE A 91 14.77 0.10 -30.88
C PHE A 91 14.47 -0.39 -32.29
N LYS A 92 13.19 -0.45 -32.65
CA LYS A 92 12.75 -0.92 -33.96
C LYS A 92 11.37 -0.36 -34.30
N ASP A 93 11.29 0.25 -35.47
CA ASP A 93 10.05 0.74 -36.03
C ASP A 93 9.06 -0.40 -36.32
N GLU A 94 7.77 -0.11 -36.19
CA GLU A 94 6.65 -0.97 -36.58
C GLU A 94 6.55 -2.33 -35.84
N LEU A 95 6.97 -2.40 -34.57
CA LEU A 95 6.78 -3.62 -33.77
C LEU A 95 5.30 -3.90 -33.46
N LEU A 96 4.84 -5.09 -33.83
CA LEU A 96 3.54 -5.62 -33.43
C LEU A 96 3.67 -6.39 -32.11
N PHE A 97 2.75 -6.13 -31.18
CA PHE A 97 2.73 -6.77 -29.87
C PHE A 97 1.53 -7.69 -29.73
N GLN A 98 1.78 -8.93 -29.30
CA GLN A 98 0.74 -9.82 -28.83
C GLN A 98 0.14 -9.29 -27.52
N SER A 99 -1.16 -9.49 -27.31
CA SER A 99 -1.84 -9.09 -26.08
C SER A 99 -1.23 -9.73 -24.83
N ALA A 100 -0.83 -11.00 -24.93
CA ALA A 100 -0.16 -11.75 -23.87
C ALA A 100 1.24 -11.19 -23.53
N ALA A 101 1.99 -10.71 -24.54
CA ALA A 101 3.31 -10.11 -24.31
C ALA A 101 3.21 -8.83 -23.49
N ILE A 102 2.24 -7.96 -23.80
CA ILE A 102 1.98 -6.74 -23.02
C ILE A 102 1.58 -7.10 -21.59
N SER A 103 0.72 -8.11 -21.39
CA SER A 103 0.34 -8.58 -20.06
C SER A 103 1.53 -9.10 -19.26
N ALA A 104 2.40 -9.91 -19.87
CA ALA A 104 3.59 -10.46 -19.21
C ALA A 104 4.58 -9.34 -18.79
N LEU A 105 4.82 -8.37 -19.68
CA LEU A 105 5.63 -7.19 -19.34
C LEU A 105 5.03 -6.40 -18.17
N HIS A 106 3.70 -6.29 -18.14
CA HIS A 106 2.99 -5.56 -17.10
C HIS A 106 3.10 -6.25 -15.73
N GLU A 107 2.84 -7.55 -15.68
CA GLU A 107 2.97 -8.35 -14.46
C GLU A 107 4.41 -8.32 -13.93
N SER A 108 5.40 -8.47 -14.81
CA SER A 108 6.82 -8.42 -14.45
C SER A 108 7.23 -7.04 -13.91
N ALA A 109 6.79 -5.96 -14.57
CA ALA A 109 7.11 -4.61 -14.14
C ALA A 109 6.52 -4.28 -12.76
N GLU A 110 5.25 -4.63 -12.50
CA GLU A 110 4.64 -4.41 -11.19
C GLU A 110 5.29 -5.26 -10.10
N ALA A 111 5.57 -6.55 -10.39
CA ALA A 111 6.26 -7.43 -9.44
C ALA A 111 7.65 -6.87 -9.06
N TYR A 112 8.41 -6.38 -10.03
CA TYR A 112 9.70 -5.75 -9.79
C TYR A 112 9.56 -4.49 -8.92
N LEU A 113 8.61 -3.60 -9.21
CA LEU A 113 8.37 -2.38 -8.45
C LEU A 113 7.94 -2.67 -7.00
N VAL A 114 7.05 -3.66 -6.79
CA VAL A 114 6.64 -4.09 -5.44
C VAL A 114 7.86 -4.57 -4.65
N GLY A 115 8.66 -5.46 -5.22
CA GLY A 115 9.88 -5.94 -4.56
C GLY A 115 10.87 -4.80 -4.27
N LEU A 116 11.03 -3.84 -5.18
CA LEU A 116 11.89 -2.68 -4.96
C LEU A 116 11.39 -1.80 -3.81
N PHE A 117 10.07 -1.62 -3.68
CA PHE A 117 9.46 -0.87 -2.57
C PHE A 117 9.57 -1.60 -1.23
N GLU A 118 9.55 -2.93 -1.21
CA GLU A 118 9.80 -3.71 0.01
C GLU A 118 11.20 -3.43 0.56
N ASP A 119 12.23 -3.48 -0.29
CA ASP A 119 13.60 -3.18 0.12
C ASP A 119 13.81 -1.70 0.47
N ALA A 120 13.20 -0.79 -0.30
CA ALA A 120 13.25 0.63 0.02
C ALA A 120 12.56 0.94 1.37
N ASN A 121 11.50 0.21 1.71
CA ASN A 121 10.85 0.31 3.01
C ASN A 121 11.76 -0.20 4.14
N LEU A 122 12.48 -1.31 3.94
CA LEU A 122 13.49 -1.78 4.90
C LEU A 122 14.61 -0.74 5.11
N CYS A 123 15.06 -0.07 4.05
CA CYS A 123 16.03 1.02 4.12
C CYS A 123 15.50 2.23 4.90
N ALA A 124 14.23 2.60 4.70
CA ALA A 124 13.59 3.68 5.44
C ALA A 124 13.50 3.35 6.95
N ILE A 125 13.10 2.12 7.29
CA ILE A 125 13.01 1.63 8.67
C ILE A 125 14.40 1.57 9.32
N HIS A 126 15.43 1.15 8.59
CA HIS A 126 16.82 1.16 9.07
C HIS A 126 17.26 2.56 9.52
N SER A 127 16.79 3.59 8.81
CA SER A 127 17.02 5.00 9.13
C SER A 127 16.01 5.60 10.13
N ARG A 128 15.18 4.79 10.79
CA ARG A 128 14.11 5.20 11.75
C ARG A 128 13.03 6.11 11.14
N ARG A 129 12.75 5.97 9.84
CA ARG A 129 11.68 6.69 9.14
C ARG A 129 10.55 5.74 8.73
N VAL A 130 9.38 6.31 8.50
CA VAL A 130 8.18 5.59 7.99
C VAL A 130 7.87 5.99 6.53
N THR A 131 8.48 7.08 6.04
CA THR A 131 8.31 7.57 4.68
C THR A 131 9.51 7.14 3.83
N VAL A 132 9.24 6.41 2.76
CA VAL A 132 10.22 6.04 1.72
C VAL A 132 10.64 7.30 0.96
N MET A 133 11.93 7.43 0.70
CA MET A 133 12.53 8.57 0.01
C MET A 133 13.41 8.09 -1.15
N PRO A 134 13.75 8.95 -2.13
CA PRO A 134 14.57 8.55 -3.28
C PRO A 134 15.91 7.89 -2.91
N ARG A 135 16.54 8.32 -1.80
CA ARG A 135 17.78 7.72 -1.28
C ARG A 135 17.60 6.25 -0.87
N ASP A 136 16.41 5.84 -0.45
CA ASP A 136 16.12 4.46 -0.02
C ASP A 136 16.05 3.54 -1.24
N ILE A 137 15.44 4.03 -2.33
CA ILE A 137 15.40 3.33 -3.62
C ILE A 137 16.81 3.23 -4.22
N GLN A 138 17.56 4.32 -4.22
CA GLN A 138 18.94 4.35 -4.72
C GLN A 138 19.86 3.40 -3.94
N LEU A 139 19.70 3.34 -2.61
CA LEU A 139 20.43 2.42 -1.75
C LEU A 139 20.04 0.96 -2.03
N SER A 140 18.74 0.67 -2.12
CA SER A 140 18.23 -0.67 -2.46
C SER A 140 18.81 -1.16 -3.80
N ARG A 141 18.69 -0.36 -4.87
CA ARG A 141 19.27 -0.70 -6.19
C ARG A 141 20.78 -0.89 -6.15
N ARG A 142 21.50 -0.11 -5.32
CA ARG A 142 22.95 -0.27 -5.14
C ARG A 142 23.29 -1.62 -4.51
N ILE A 143 22.54 -2.03 -3.50
CA ILE A 143 22.77 -3.30 -2.79
C ILE A 143 22.42 -4.50 -3.68
N ARG A 144 21.36 -4.37 -4.49
CA ARG A 144 20.95 -5.39 -5.46
C ARG A 144 21.94 -5.58 -6.62
N GLY A 145 22.86 -4.64 -6.82
CA GLY A 145 23.77 -4.66 -7.97
C GLY A 145 23.14 -4.20 -9.28
N GLU A 146 21.97 -3.57 -9.25
CA GLU A 146 21.21 -3.09 -10.42
C GLU A 146 21.69 -1.69 -10.89
N ARG A 147 22.95 -1.34 -10.57
CA ARG A 147 23.59 -0.12 -11.06
C ARG A 147 24.22 -0.41 -12.41
N ASN A 148 23.70 0.26 -13.44
CA ASN A 148 24.50 0.64 -14.59
C ASN A 148 25.52 1.69 -14.16
#